data_AF-A0A2T7TGS6-F1
#
_entry.id   AF-A0A2T7TGS6-F1
#
_cell.length_a   1.000
_cell.length_b   1.000
_cell.length_c   1.000
_cell.angle_alpha   90.00
_cell.angle_beta   90.00
_cell.angle_gamma   90.00
#
_symmetry.space_group_name_H-M   'P 1'
#
loop_
_entity.id
_entity.type
_entity.pdbx_description
1 polymer ?
#
loop_
_entity_poly.entity_id
_entity_poly.type
_entity_poly.pdbx_seq_one_letter_code
_entity_poly.pdbx_strand_id
1 'polypeptide(L)'
;MAGKVVLAAVAGLDSGQTLTVLQDLGRLRSWVDAQEAKAVTHLHDLTTEAHSWVGDPGHARTLSASEIGAALRLPERTAGSLLDHSELLVRDYRATLTALEDGRLSRRHAWAVV
;
A
#
# COMPACT_ATOMS: atom_id res chain seq x y z
N MET A 1 -13.06 -6.72 -3.21
CA MET A 1 -11.99 -7.60 -3.75
C MET A 1 -12.43 -9.05 -3.64
N ALA A 2 -12.58 -9.74 -4.76
CA ALA A 2 -12.91 -11.17 -4.78
C ALA A 2 -11.81 -11.89 -5.58
N GLY A 3 -10.88 -12.51 -4.87
CA GLY A 3 -9.79 -13.26 -5.46
C GLY A 3 -9.13 -14.08 -4.36
N LYS A 4 -9.43 -15.37 -4.30
CA LYS A 4 -8.72 -16.29 -3.42
C LYS A 4 -7.47 -16.75 -4.15
N VAL A 5 -6.29 -16.47 -3.60
CA VAL A 5 -5.04 -17.07 -4.07
C VAL A 5 -4.87 -18.41 -3.37
N VAL A 6 -4.72 -19.47 -4.14
CA VAL A 6 -4.53 -20.83 -3.63
C VAL A 6 -3.16 -21.32 -4.07
N LEU A 7 -2.31 -21.66 -3.11
CA LEU A 7 -1.08 -22.39 -3.37
C LEU A 7 -1.40 -23.90 -3.32
N ALA A 8 -1.10 -24.62 -4.40
CA ALA A 8 -1.13 -26.08 -4.40
C ALA A 8 -0.04 -26.64 -3.46
N ALA A 9 -0.13 -27.94 -3.12
CA ALA A 9 0.65 -28.59 -2.07
C ALA A 9 2.18 -28.31 -2.17
N VAL A 10 2.64 -27.35 -1.37
CA VAL A 10 4.03 -26.86 -1.33
C VAL A 10 5.02 -27.99 -1.05
N ALA A 11 4.61 -29.01 -0.28
CA ALA A 11 5.44 -30.17 0.06
C ALA A 11 5.84 -31.04 -1.14
N GLY A 12 5.16 -30.91 -2.29
CA GLY A 12 5.47 -31.65 -3.51
C GLY A 12 6.33 -30.88 -4.52
N LEU A 13 6.71 -29.63 -4.22
CA LEU A 13 7.45 -28.79 -5.16
C LEU A 13 8.95 -29.10 -5.12
N ASP A 14 9.59 -29.12 -6.29
CA ASP A 14 11.03 -29.06 -6.38
C ASP A 14 11.57 -27.64 -6.09
N SER A 15 12.90 -27.50 -6.08
CA SER A 15 13.56 -26.22 -5.78
C SER A 15 13.22 -25.10 -6.79
N GLY A 16 13.12 -25.41 -8.09
CA GLY A 16 12.81 -24.43 -9.13
C GLY A 16 11.34 -23.99 -9.08
N GLN A 17 10.44 -24.94 -8.84
CA GLN A 17 9.02 -24.67 -8.63
C GLN A 17 8.80 -23.83 -7.36
N THR A 18 9.50 -24.15 -6.27
CA THR A 18 9.43 -23.37 -5.03
C THR A 18 9.91 -21.94 -5.22
N LEU A 19 11.02 -21.73 -5.96
CA LEU A 19 11.52 -20.39 -6.27
C LEU A 19 10.51 -19.59 -7.11
N THR A 20 9.86 -20.24 -8.08
CA THR A 20 8.81 -19.61 -8.90
C THR A 20 7.65 -19.15 -8.03
N VAL A 21 7.20 -19.99 -7.08
CA VAL A 21 6.15 -19.62 -6.11
C VAL A 21 6.56 -18.41 -5.26
N LEU A 22 7.80 -18.35 -4.78
CA LEU A 22 8.29 -17.20 -4.02
C LEU A 22 8.30 -15.91 -4.86
N GLN A 23 8.65 -16.00 -6.15
CA GLN A 23 8.59 -14.86 -7.07
C GLN A 23 7.15 -14.39 -7.30
N ASP A 24 6.21 -15.31 -7.49
CA ASP A 24 4.79 -15.00 -7.66
C ASP A 24 4.20 -14.33 -6.41
N LEU A 25 4.53 -14.85 -5.22
CA LEU A 25 4.13 -14.23 -3.96
C LEU A 25 4.74 -12.84 -3.77
N GLY A 26 5.99 -12.64 -4.20
CA GLY A 26 6.65 -11.34 -4.19
C GLY A 26 5.95 -10.32 -5.09
N ARG A 27 5.58 -10.73 -6.31
CA ARG A 27 4.82 -9.89 -7.24
C ARG A 27 3.42 -9.56 -6.70
N LEU A 28 2.71 -10.55 -6.17
CA LEU A 28 1.40 -10.36 -5.56
C LEU A 28 1.47 -9.38 -4.38
N ARG A 29 2.45 -9.52 -3.49
CA ARG A 29 2.62 -8.59 -2.37
C ARG A 29 2.86 -7.16 -2.86
N SER A 30 3.69 -6.99 -3.87
CA SER A 30 3.99 -5.67 -4.46
C SER A 30 2.74 -5.03 -5.08
N TRP A 31 1.91 -5.82 -5.76
CA TRP A 31 0.63 -5.36 -6.28
C TRP A 31 -0.33 -4.95 -5.14
N VAL A 32 -0.41 -5.74 -4.07
CA VAL A 32 -1.22 -5.41 -2.87
C VAL A 32 -0.73 -4.11 -2.24
N ASP A 33 0.58 -3.93 -2.09
CA ASP A 33 1.17 -2.69 -1.54
C ASP A 33 0.81 -1.46 -2.41
N ALA A 34 0.75 -1.60 -3.73
CA ALA A 34 0.29 -0.52 -4.62
C ALA A 34 -1.21 -0.20 -4.44
N GLN A 35 -2.05 -1.22 -4.28
CA GLN A 35 -3.47 -0.99 -4.01
C GLN A 35 -3.71 -0.38 -2.63
N GLU A 36 -2.92 -0.78 -1.62
CA GLU A 36 -2.92 -0.17 -0.29
C GLU A 36 -2.62 1.33 -0.39
N ALA A 37 -1.57 1.71 -1.12
CA ALA A 37 -1.22 3.12 -1.32
C ALA A 37 -2.36 3.91 -1.98
N LYS A 38 -2.98 3.37 -3.04
CA LYS A 38 -4.15 3.99 -3.70
C LYS A 38 -5.33 4.16 -2.75
N ALA A 39 -5.65 3.14 -1.97
CA ALA A 39 -6.78 3.19 -1.04
C ALA A 39 -6.54 4.18 0.11
N VAL A 40 -5.31 4.22 0.64
CA VAL A 40 -4.89 5.17 1.68
C VAL A 40 -5.00 6.60 1.19
N THR A 41 -4.45 6.91 0.00
CA THR A 41 -4.56 8.26 -0.58
C THR A 41 -6.01 8.63 -0.86
N HIS A 42 -6.80 7.70 -1.40
CA HIS A 42 -8.21 7.97 -1.69
C HIS A 42 -9.03 8.24 -0.42
N LEU A 43 -8.79 7.51 0.67
CA LEU A 43 -9.43 7.79 1.96
C LEU A 43 -9.10 9.22 2.43
N HIS A 44 -7.85 9.64 2.28
CA HIS A 44 -7.45 11.00 2.64
C HIS A 44 -8.13 12.08 1.80
N ASP A 45 -8.31 11.84 0.50
CA ASP A 45 -9.07 12.72 -0.39
C ASP A 45 -10.52 12.87 0.12
N LEU A 46 -11.18 11.74 0.42
CA LEU A 46 -12.54 11.73 0.95
C LEU A 46 -12.65 12.45 2.29
N THR A 47 -11.70 12.23 3.21
CA THR A 47 -11.67 12.92 4.51
C THR A 47 -11.51 14.44 4.33
N THR A 48 -10.69 14.85 3.36
CA THR A 48 -10.44 16.27 3.04
C THR A 48 -11.67 16.92 2.42
N GLU A 49 -12.37 16.23 1.52
CA GLU A 49 -13.57 16.74 0.84
C GLU A 49 -14.80 16.79 1.76
N ALA A 50 -14.94 15.84 2.70
CA ALA A 50 -16.13 15.70 3.53
C ALA A 50 -16.37 16.84 4.53
N HIS A 51 -15.34 17.64 4.87
CA HIS A 51 -15.45 18.67 5.90
C HIS A 51 -14.81 19.99 5.43
N SER A 52 -15.44 21.13 5.71
CA SER A 52 -14.77 22.42 5.60
C SER A 52 -13.81 22.57 6.80
N TRP A 53 -12.58 22.08 6.67
CA TRP A 53 -11.53 22.18 7.68
C TRP A 53 -11.01 23.63 7.82
N VAL A 54 -11.90 24.59 8.07
CA VAL A 54 -11.57 26.01 8.19
C VAL A 54 -10.69 26.21 9.42
N GLY A 55 -9.42 26.56 9.20
CA GLY A 55 -8.47 26.97 10.24
C GLY A 55 -7.42 25.93 10.66
N ASP A 56 -7.49 24.68 10.20
CA ASP A 56 -6.47 23.66 10.48
C ASP A 56 -6.29 22.66 9.31
N PRO A 57 -5.34 22.93 8.39
CA PRO A 57 -5.02 22.03 7.29
C PRO A 57 -4.52 20.64 7.74
N GLY A 58 -4.01 20.51 8.98
CA GLY A 58 -3.47 19.25 9.50
C GLY A 58 -4.53 18.28 10.03
N HIS A 59 -5.78 18.74 10.20
CA HIS A 59 -6.83 17.96 10.82
C HIS A 59 -7.27 16.78 9.95
N ALA A 60 -7.48 17.02 8.65
CA ALA A 60 -7.84 15.98 7.69
C ALA A 60 -6.79 14.85 7.70
N ARG A 61 -5.50 15.22 7.69
CA ARG A 61 -4.39 14.26 7.73
C ARG A 61 -4.38 13.45 9.02
N THR A 62 -4.54 14.11 10.17
CA THR A 62 -4.58 13.42 11.48
C THR A 62 -5.74 12.44 11.55
N LEU A 63 -6.93 12.87 11.13
CA LEU A 63 -8.11 12.00 11.12
C LEU A 63 -7.91 10.79 10.19
N SER A 64 -7.45 11.01 8.96
CA SER A 64 -7.16 9.91 8.03
C SER A 64 -6.12 8.94 8.60
N ALA A 65 -5.04 9.44 9.20
CA ALA A 65 -4.00 8.59 9.80
C ALA A 65 -4.56 7.74 10.96
N SER A 66 -5.40 8.32 11.81
CA SER A 66 -6.07 7.60 12.90
C SER A 66 -7.04 6.53 12.39
N GLU A 67 -7.82 6.82 11.35
CA GLU A 67 -8.72 5.84 10.72
C GLU A 67 -7.95 4.68 10.07
N ILE A 68 -6.88 4.99 9.33
CA ILE A 68 -5.98 3.99 8.74
C ILE A 68 -5.33 3.13 9.84
N GLY A 69 -4.84 3.78 10.89
CA GLY A 69 -4.22 3.11 12.04
C GLY A 69 -5.18 2.13 12.71
N ALA A 70 -6.43 2.53 12.92
CA ALA A 70 -7.47 1.67 13.46
C ALA A 70 -7.81 0.49 12.52
N ALA A 71 -7.98 0.75 11.22
CA ALA A 71 -8.35 -0.26 10.23
C ALA A 71 -7.25 -1.33 10.04
N LEU A 72 -6.00 -0.90 9.98
CA LEU A 72 -4.84 -1.78 9.72
C LEU A 72 -4.13 -2.25 10.98
N ARG A 73 -4.59 -1.82 12.17
CA ARG A 73 -3.98 -2.11 13.48
C ARG A 73 -2.53 -1.66 13.55
N LEU A 74 -2.27 -0.45 13.07
CA LEU A 74 -0.95 0.18 13.05
C LEU A 74 -0.82 1.22 14.18
N PRO A 75 0.38 1.40 14.76
CA PRO A 75 0.66 2.57 15.60
C PRO A 75 0.44 3.87 14.81
N GLU A 76 -0.02 4.92 15.49
CA GLU A 76 -0.36 6.23 14.87
C GLU A 76 0.76 6.76 13.97
N ARG A 77 2.00 6.75 14.47
CA ARG A 77 3.16 7.21 13.70
C ARG A 77 3.38 6.40 12.42
N THR A 78 3.15 5.09 12.49
CA THR A 78 3.28 4.18 11.34
C THR A 78 2.17 4.44 10.31
N ALA A 79 0.95 4.69 10.76
CA ALA A 79 -0.17 5.05 9.88
C ALA A 79 0.04 6.42 9.21
N GLY A 80 0.54 7.41 9.95
CA GLY A 80 0.91 8.71 9.40
C GLY A 80 2.02 8.61 8.35
N SER A 81 3.08 7.83 8.61
CA SER A 81 4.11 7.57 7.60
C SER A 81 3.56 6.79 6.40
N LEU A 82 2.66 5.83 6.61
CA LEU A 82 2.01 5.12 5.49
C LEU A 82 1.24 6.09 4.60
N LEU A 83 0.48 7.00 5.20
CA LEU A 83 -0.27 8.03 4.48
C LEU A 83 0.68 8.92 3.65
N ASP A 84 1.73 9.45 4.26
CA ASP A 84 2.68 10.36 3.58
C ASP A 84 3.35 9.69 2.37
N HIS A 85 3.90 8.48 2.54
CA HIS A 85 4.54 7.78 1.43
C HIS A 85 3.54 7.37 0.36
N SER A 86 2.30 7.01 0.74
CA SER A 86 1.26 6.64 -0.22
C SER A 86 0.84 7.82 -1.08
N GLU A 87 0.66 9.00 -0.46
CA GLU A 87 0.32 10.22 -1.17
C GLU A 87 1.39 10.60 -2.20
N LEU A 88 2.66 10.66 -1.78
CA LEU A 88 3.79 10.90 -2.69
C LEU A 88 3.81 9.88 -3.83
N LEU A 89 3.71 8.59 -3.49
CA LEU A 89 3.77 7.50 -4.46
C LEU A 89 2.65 7.61 -5.52
N VAL A 90 1.42 7.91 -5.09
CA VAL A 90 0.24 7.98 -5.97
C VAL A 90 0.23 9.26 -6.80
N ARG A 91 0.61 10.40 -6.22
CA ARG A 91 0.49 11.70 -6.86
C ARG A 91 1.71 12.04 -7.71
N ASP A 92 2.91 11.78 -7.20
CA ASP A 92 4.16 12.30 -7.75
C ASP A 92 5.04 11.22 -8.42
N TYR A 93 5.00 9.97 -7.93
CA TYR A 93 5.89 8.90 -8.41
C TYR A 93 5.17 7.80 -9.19
N ARG A 94 4.39 8.20 -10.20
CA ARG A 94 3.56 7.28 -11.01
C ARG A 94 4.34 6.11 -11.64
N ALA A 95 5.57 6.35 -12.11
CA ALA A 95 6.41 5.29 -12.67
C ALA A 95 6.79 4.22 -11.62
N THR A 96 7.07 4.65 -10.39
CA THR A 96 7.34 3.77 -9.25
C THR A 96 6.10 2.99 -8.85
N LEU A 97 4.92 3.65 -8.82
CA LEU A 97 3.64 3.00 -8.57
C LEU A 97 3.35 1.92 -9.61
N THR A 98 3.50 2.21 -10.91
CA THR A 98 3.33 1.20 -11.97
C THR A 98 4.31 0.03 -11.80
N ALA A 99 5.56 0.29 -11.44
CA ALA A 99 6.54 -0.77 -11.22
C ALA A 99 6.21 -1.66 -10.00
N LEU A 100 5.56 -1.12 -8.95
CA LEU A 100 4.99 -1.92 -7.86
C LEU A 100 3.82 -2.78 -8.33
N GLU A 101 2.90 -2.21 -9.12
CA GLU A 101 1.74 -2.93 -9.67
C GLU A 101 2.15 -4.10 -10.57
N ASP A 102 3.22 -3.91 -11.36
CA ASP A 102 3.82 -4.95 -12.19
C ASP A 102 4.61 -6.00 -11.37
N GLY A 103 4.83 -5.75 -10.08
CA GLY A 103 5.68 -6.56 -9.21
C GLY A 103 7.18 -6.49 -9.54
N ARG A 104 7.61 -5.45 -10.26
CA ARG A 104 9.03 -5.19 -10.58
C ARG A 104 9.78 -4.55 -9.43
N LEU A 105 9.07 -3.82 -8.57
CA LEU A 105 9.59 -3.26 -7.31
C LEU A 105 8.79 -3.80 -6.13
N SER A 106 9.44 -3.85 -4.97
CA SER A 106 8.77 -4.15 -3.70
C SER A 106 8.52 -2.84 -2.95
N ARG A 107 7.66 -2.87 -1.93
CA ARG A 107 7.42 -1.72 -1.05
C ARG A 107 8.69 -1.06 -0.55
N ARG A 108 9.68 -1.85 -0.12
CA ARG A 108 10.97 -1.32 0.36
C ARG A 108 11.72 -0.52 -0.71
N HIS A 109 11.65 -0.96 -1.97
CA HIS A 109 12.28 -0.22 -3.06
C HIS A 109 11.52 1.08 -3.34
N ALA A 110 10.19 1.04 -3.37
CA ALA A 110 9.39 2.23 -3.60
C ALA A 110 9.57 3.28 -2.49
N TRP A 111 9.60 2.87 -1.23
CA TRP A 111 9.80 3.74 -0.06
C TRP A 111 11.22 4.32 0.04
N ALA A 112 12.18 3.80 -0.72
CA ALA A 112 13.52 4.38 -0.77
C ALA A 112 13.61 5.59 -1.70
N VAL A 113 12.60 5.79 -2.56
CA VAL A 113 12.57 6.87 -3.57
C VAL A 113 11.51 7.94 -3.27
N VAL A 114 10.53 7.64 -2.41
CA VAL A 114 9.55 8.61 -1.89
C VAL A 114 9.93 9.04 -0.49
#